data_AF-A0A7C7K609-F1
#
_entry.id   AF-A0A7C7K609-F1
#
_cell.length_a   1.000
_cell.length_b   1.000
_cell.length_c   1.000
_cell.angle_alpha   90.00
_cell.angle_beta   90.00
_cell.angle_gamma   90.00
#
_symmetry.space_group_name_H-M   'P 1'
#
loop_
_entity.id
_entity.type
_entity.pdbx_description
1 polymer ?
#
loop_
_entity_poly.entity_id
_entity_poly.type
_entity_poly.pdbx_seq_one_letter_code
_entity_poly.pdbx_strand_id
1 'polypeptide(L)'
;MRPRDFSDFVGQDHVIGKNTPLRQSLEAGRVPSFILWGPPGTGKTSLANIVAKSTGYYFQMLSAVTVGVAELRSSINQARERLGMESQRTILFIDEIHR
;
A
#
# COMPACT_ATOMS: atom_id res chain seq x y z
N MET A 1 -11.07 -14.86 -7.52
CA MET A 1 -10.97 -14.61 -6.06
C MET A 1 -9.89 -13.56 -5.84
N ARG A 2 -10.05 -12.60 -4.92
CA ARG A 2 -9.00 -11.60 -4.62
C ARG A 2 -7.98 -12.20 -3.65
N PRO A 3 -6.67 -12.12 -3.91
CA PRO A 3 -5.65 -12.75 -3.06
C PRO A 3 -5.63 -12.12 -1.66
N ARG A 4 -5.44 -12.94 -0.62
CA ARG A 4 -5.47 -12.51 0.78
C ARG A 4 -4.07 -12.28 1.36
N ASP A 5 -3.09 -13.00 0.84
CA ASP A 5 -1.69 -12.90 1.20
C ASP A 5 -0.78 -13.07 -0.04
N PHE A 6 0.54 -13.06 0.17
CA PHE A 6 1.52 -13.20 -0.89
C PHE A 6 1.52 -14.59 -1.54
N SER A 7 1.08 -15.65 -0.84
CA SER A 7 0.97 -16.99 -1.42
C SER A 7 -0.25 -17.17 -2.31
N ASP A 8 -1.32 -16.40 -2.07
CA ASP A 8 -2.50 -16.34 -2.94
C ASP A 8 -2.25 -15.52 -4.23
N PHE A 9 -1.21 -14.68 -4.26
CA PHE A 9 -0.97 -13.77 -5.38
C PHE A 9 -0.26 -14.50 -6.52
N VAL A 10 -1.01 -14.79 -7.58
CA VAL A 10 -0.50 -15.53 -8.74
C VAL A 10 0.21 -14.60 -9.73
N GLY A 11 1.43 -14.97 -10.08
CA GLY A 11 2.29 -14.22 -11.00
C GLY A 11 3.02 -13.07 -10.32
N GLN A 12 3.85 -12.36 -11.09
CA GLN A 12 4.71 -11.27 -10.58
C GLN A 12 5.77 -11.72 -9.55
N ASP A 13 6.23 -12.98 -9.61
CA ASP A 13 7.26 -13.52 -8.68
C ASP A 13 8.53 -12.67 -8.63
N HIS A 14 8.88 -12.02 -9.74
CA HIS A 14 10.00 -11.09 -9.83
C HIS A 14 9.83 -9.81 -8.99
N VAL A 15 8.60 -9.48 -8.59
CA VAL A 15 8.27 -8.33 -7.71
C VAL A 15 7.99 -8.80 -6.28
N ILE A 16 7.24 -9.90 -6.10
CA ILE A 16 6.70 -10.29 -4.79
C ILE A 16 7.31 -11.57 -4.20
N GLY A 17 8.21 -12.24 -4.93
CA GLY A 17 8.86 -13.46 -4.47
C GLY A 17 9.72 -13.23 -3.22
N LYS A 18 9.95 -14.30 -2.43
CA LYS A 18 10.63 -14.26 -1.12
C LYS A 18 11.96 -13.46 -1.10
N ASN A 19 12.70 -13.47 -2.20
CA ASN A 19 14.02 -12.84 -2.29
C ASN A 19 14.00 -11.45 -2.93
N THR A 20 12.82 -10.88 -3.23
CA THR A 20 12.75 -9.56 -3.86
C THR A 20 12.93 -8.45 -2.82
N PRO A 21 13.43 -7.26 -3.23
CA PRO A 21 13.63 -6.15 -2.31
C PRO A 21 12.36 -5.74 -1.55
N LEU A 22 11.20 -5.76 -2.23
CA LEU A 22 9.92 -5.46 -1.59
C LEU A 22 9.61 -6.46 -0.49
N ARG A 23 9.71 -7.76 -0.79
CA ARG A 23 9.38 -8.85 0.13
C ARG A 23 10.30 -8.85 1.36
N GLN A 24 11.61 -8.68 1.15
CA GLN A 24 12.60 -8.55 2.22
C GLN A 24 12.37 -7.30 3.10
N SER A 25 11.99 -6.17 2.50
CA SER A 25 11.69 -4.95 3.26
C SER A 25 10.50 -5.15 4.19
N LEU A 26 9.42 -5.74 3.67
CA LEU A 26 8.21 -6.03 4.42
C LEU A 26 8.47 -7.02 5.56
N GLU A 27 9.26 -8.07 5.31
CA GLU A 27 9.67 -9.04 6.32
C GLU A 27 10.56 -8.41 7.42
N ALA A 28 11.34 -7.38 7.06
CA ALA A 28 12.08 -6.56 8.02
C ALA A 28 11.22 -5.49 8.72
N GLY A 29 9.89 -5.53 8.58
CA GLY A 29 8.96 -4.59 9.21
C GLY A 29 9.02 -3.17 8.63
N ARG A 30 9.53 -3.01 7.41
CA ARG A 30 9.68 -1.72 6.71
C ARG A 30 8.80 -1.69 5.47
N VAL A 31 8.09 -0.57 5.29
CA VAL A 31 7.28 -0.32 4.09
C VAL A 31 7.87 0.91 3.40
N PRO A 32 8.68 0.74 2.34
CA PRO A 32 9.18 1.88 1.59
C PRO A 32 8.04 2.55 0.81
N SER A 33 8.22 3.80 0.41
CA SER A 33 7.36 4.41 -0.60
C SER A 33 7.69 3.79 -1.96
N PHE A 34 6.67 3.36 -2.70
CA PHE A 34 6.83 2.79 -4.04
C PHE A 34 5.64 3.09 -4.93
N ILE A 35 5.83 2.96 -6.24
CA ILE A 35 4.78 3.08 -7.26
C ILE A 35 4.51 1.70 -7.83
N LEU A 36 3.23 1.32 -7.88
CA LEU A 36 2.79 0.13 -8.60
C LEU A 36 2.36 0.53 -10.01
N TRP A 37 3.09 0.06 -11.02
CA TRP A 37 2.84 0.39 -12.42
C TRP A 37 2.50 -0.86 -13.24
N GLY A 38 1.51 -0.74 -14.11
CA GLY A 38 1.12 -1.80 -15.03
C GLY A 38 -0.33 -1.66 -15.53
N PRO A 39 -0.72 -2.43 -16.55
CA PRO A 39 -2.07 -2.44 -17.13
C PRO A 39 -3.21 -2.61 -16.10
N PRO A 40 -4.47 -2.27 -16.45
CA PRO A 40 -5.61 -2.62 -15.61
C PRO A 40 -5.68 -4.14 -15.40
N GLY A 41 -6.07 -4.57 -14.20
CA GLY A 41 -6.18 -6.00 -13.85
C GLY A 41 -4.87 -6.69 -13.41
N THR A 42 -3.72 -6.03 -13.40
CA THR A 42 -2.44 -6.63 -12.92
C THR A 42 -2.32 -6.81 -11.41
N GLY A 43 -3.37 -6.50 -10.65
CA GLY A 43 -3.40 -6.75 -9.20
C GLY A 43 -2.77 -5.66 -8.33
N LYS A 44 -2.51 -4.44 -8.83
CA LYS A 44 -1.93 -3.32 -8.05
C LYS A 44 -2.66 -3.06 -6.73
N THR A 45 -3.97 -2.84 -6.77
CA THR A 45 -4.81 -2.60 -5.59
C THR A 45 -4.88 -3.84 -4.69
N SER A 46 -4.74 -5.05 -5.24
CA SER A 46 -4.68 -6.28 -4.44
C SER A 46 -3.35 -6.39 -3.69
N LEU A 47 -2.23 -6.08 -4.36
CA LEU A 47 -0.91 -6.05 -3.73
C LEU A 47 -0.84 -5.00 -2.62
N ALA A 48 -1.38 -3.80 -2.83
CA ALA A 48 -1.45 -2.77 -1.81
C ALA A 48 -2.18 -3.24 -0.53
N ASN A 49 -3.33 -3.92 -0.70
CA ASN A 49 -4.08 -4.50 0.42
C ASN A 49 -3.30 -5.60 1.16
N ILE A 50 -2.59 -6.45 0.42
CA ILE A 50 -1.78 -7.51 1.01
C ILE A 50 -0.62 -6.91 1.82
N VAL A 51 0.07 -5.91 1.27
CA VAL A 51 1.16 -5.17 1.95
C VAL A 51 0.64 -4.57 3.26
N ALA A 52 -0.50 -3.90 3.22
CA ALA A 52 -1.13 -3.32 4.41
C ALA A 52 -1.43 -4.36 5.49
N LYS A 53 -2.11 -5.45 5.12
CA LYS A 53 -2.40 -6.54 6.06
C LYS A 53 -1.15 -7.16 6.66
N SER A 54 -0.08 -7.31 5.88
CA SER A 54 1.15 -7.93 6.35
C SER A 54 1.96 -7.09 7.35
N THR A 55 1.68 -5.79 7.44
CA THR A 55 2.48 -4.84 8.25
C THR A 55 1.77 -4.41 9.53
N GLY A 56 0.45 -4.60 9.62
CA GLY A 56 -0.37 -4.10 10.72
C GLY A 56 -0.51 -2.57 10.75
N TYR A 57 -0.07 -1.88 9.71
CA TYR A 57 -0.18 -0.42 9.59
C TYR A 57 -1.62 -0.05 9.28
N TYR A 58 -2.05 1.13 9.73
CA TYR A 58 -3.33 1.68 9.30
C TYR A 58 -3.28 1.91 7.78
N PHE A 59 -4.32 1.48 7.07
CA PHE A 59 -4.38 1.59 5.61
C PHE A 59 -5.44 2.62 5.21
N GLN A 60 -4.99 3.69 4.57
CA GLN A 60 -5.86 4.69 3.96
C GLN A 60 -5.75 4.60 2.45
N MET A 61 -6.87 4.34 1.77
CA MET A 61 -6.95 4.39 0.31
C MET A 61 -7.62 5.68 -0.13
N LEU A 62 -7.04 6.34 -1.12
CA LEU A 62 -7.56 7.52 -1.81
C LEU A 62 -7.54 7.28 -3.32
N SER A 63 -8.51 7.81 -4.04
CA SER A 63 -8.50 7.83 -5.50
C SER A 63 -8.03 9.19 -5.98
N ALA A 64 -6.96 9.24 -6.78
CA ALA A 64 -6.45 10.48 -7.38
C ALA A 64 -7.51 11.18 -8.25
N VAL A 65 -8.46 10.43 -8.82
CA VAL A 65 -9.53 10.96 -9.68
C VAL A 65 -10.53 11.80 -8.89
N THR A 66 -10.81 11.44 -7.64
CA THR A 66 -11.86 12.09 -6.85
C THR A 66 -11.32 12.94 -5.70
N VAL A 67 -10.09 12.70 -5.26
CA VAL A 67 -9.54 13.35 -4.07
C VAL A 67 -9.08 14.78 -4.36
N GLY A 68 -9.55 15.73 -3.56
CA GLY A 68 -9.06 17.10 -3.58
C GLY A 68 -7.83 17.31 -2.69
N VAL A 69 -7.13 18.43 -2.90
CA VAL A 69 -5.95 18.80 -2.08
C VAL A 69 -6.29 18.91 -0.59
N ALA A 70 -7.48 19.41 -0.24
CA ALA A 70 -7.91 19.55 1.15
C ALA A 70 -8.07 18.19 1.85
N GLU A 71 -8.68 17.21 1.17
CA GLU A 71 -8.89 15.86 1.69
C GLU A 71 -7.56 15.10 1.83
N LEU A 72 -6.65 15.27 0.87
CA LEU A 72 -5.30 14.71 0.96
C LEU A 72 -4.54 15.27 2.17
N ARG A 73 -4.59 16.59 2.39
CA ARG A 73 -3.97 17.23 3.57
C ARG A 73 -4.59 16.73 4.87
N SER A 74 -5.91 16.59 4.92
CA SER A 74 -6.61 16.02 6.07
C SER A 74 -6.13 14.60 6.38
N SER A 75 -6.03 13.74 5.34
CA SER A 75 -5.54 12.36 5.49
C SER A 75 -4.11 12.29 6.02
N ILE A 76 -3.23 13.19 5.56
CA ILE A 76 -1.84 13.28 6.05
C ILE A 76 -1.81 13.73 7.52
N ASN A 77 -2.65 14.69 7.91
CA ASN A 77 -2.72 15.15 9.30
C ASN A 77 -3.22 14.03 10.23
N GLN A 78 -4.26 13.29 9.84
CA GLN A 78 -4.75 12.13 10.59
C GLN A 78 -3.68 11.03 10.71
N ALA A 79 -2.89 10.80 9.67
CA ALA A 79 -1.78 9.85 9.72
C ALA A 79 -0.68 10.29 10.72
N ARG A 80 -0.39 11.60 10.81
CA ARG A 80 0.57 12.16 11.79
C ARG A 80 0.05 12.05 13.22
N GLU A 81 -1.22 12.36 13.44
CA GLU A 81 -1.88 12.25 14.73
C GLU A 81 -1.86 10.80 15.25
N ARG A 82 -2.27 9.86 14.40
CA ARG A 82 -2.21 8.42 14.71
C ARG A 82 -0.80 7.95 15.08
N LEU A 83 0.22 8.43 14.36
CA LEU A 83 1.60 8.11 14.70
C LEU A 83 2.02 8.70 16.04
N GLY A 84 1.63 9.94 16.34
CA GLY A 84 2.01 10.63 17.59
C GLY A 84 1.28 10.13 18.83
N MET A 85 0.00 9.75 18.69
CA MET A 85 -0.85 9.37 19.83
C MET A 85 -0.87 7.85 20.06
N GLU A 86 -0.90 7.06 18.99
CA GLU A 86 -1.09 5.60 19.07
C GLU A 86 0.18 4.83 18.69
N SER A 87 1.25 5.52 18.26
CA SER A 87 2.43 4.90 17.66
C SER A 87 2.11 4.00 16.45
N GLN A 88 0.93 4.17 15.83
CA GLN A 88 0.49 3.36 14.72
C GLN A 88 0.85 4.05 13.39
N ARG A 89 1.69 3.37 12.60
CA ARG A 89 2.08 3.84 11.25
C ARG A 89 0.92 3.74 10.27
N THR A 90 0.94 4.60 9.26
CA THR A 90 -0.09 4.66 8.21
C THR A 90 0.53 4.44 6.83
N ILE A 91 -0.10 3.57 6.02
CA ILE A 91 0.12 3.47 4.59
C ILE A 91 -0.97 4.30 3.90
N LEU A 92 -0.56 5.32 3.17
CA LEU A 92 -1.43 6.09 2.30
C LEU A 92 -1.30 5.56 0.87
N PHE A 93 -2.32 4.87 0.38
CA PHE A 93 -2.36 4.35 -0.98
C PHE A 93 -3.19 5.27 -1.87
N ILE A 94 -2.58 5.77 -2.94
CA ILE A 94 -3.22 6.63 -3.93
C ILE A 94 -3.40 5.82 -5.20
N ASP A 95 -4.66 5.47 -5.52
CA ASP A 95 -4.99 4.79 -6.78
C ASP A 95 -5.10 5.79 -7.92
N GLU A 96 -4.82 5.32 -9.14
CA GLU A 96 -4.93 6.12 -10.38
C GLU A 96 -4.12 7.43 -10.42
N ILE A 97 -2.96 7.51 -9.77
CA ILE A 97 -2.11 8.73 -9.67
C ILE A 97 -1.64 9.36 -11.01
N HIS A 98 -1.89 8.69 -12.14
CA HIS A 98 -1.55 9.17 -13.48
C HIS A 98 -2.67 9.99 -14.13
N ARG A 99 -3.83 10.07 -13.49
CA ARG A 99 -4.94 10.94 -13.87
C ARG A 99 -4.69 12.35 -13.36
#